data_AF-A0A1L9RD38-F1
#
_entry.id   AF-A0A1L9RD38-F1
#
_cell.length_a   1.000
_cell.length_b   1.000
_cell.length_c   1.000
_cell.angle_alpha   90.00
_cell.angle_beta   90.00
_cell.angle_gamma   90.00
#
_symmetry.space_group_name_H-M   'P 1'
#
loop_
_entity.id
_entity.type
_entity.pdbx_description
1 polymer ?
#
loop_
_entity_poly.entity_id
_entity_poly.type
_entity_poly.pdbx_seq_one_letter_code
_entity_poly.pdbx_strand_id
1 'polypeptide(L)'
;MADFLHRFHFGRLSLSTTSLLFCTFSLLYLFSLCYYYFASYRDPTSYFFDPLRAYERRYSSTRIAEAEGFLLNASAINQPARSENWIPTICVGIATVRRRGEQYVGLTLASLLAGLTEAERNSIFLNLLIGNSEPWEHPIYSEKWVETLPDRVLTYGQDDPDFERIKNWEDGGWYRNKTIHDYTHLMQDCYDTGAEYVAMIEDDTLAVKGWIAPALQALDIVKERTANERWMYLRLFYADDLLGWNSEEWPIYLAWSFAIWALLTVTMVAAKRVFKHELKTFPASTIWIISCVFIPAAIALHFMAGKQTVWPMSPGVHEMNRYGCCSQGLVFPRSIILDFLARTDLTTDWLVDMMVEKIADNEGWTRWAVVPSLLQHIGATSSKGYGFDDSARTLWNFRFEEYPY
;
A
#
# COMPACT_ATOMS: atom_id res chain seq x y z
N MET A 1 -64.25 51.13 -3.90
CA MET A 1 -64.99 49.87 -3.79
C MET A 1 -64.67 49.09 -5.06
N ALA A 2 -63.99 47.96 -4.88
CA ALA A 2 -63.70 46.91 -5.87
C ALA A 2 -62.78 47.22 -7.07
N ASP A 3 -61.90 46.24 -7.35
CA ASP A 3 -61.24 45.94 -8.63
C ASP A 3 -59.86 46.52 -8.94
N PHE A 4 -58.91 46.28 -8.03
CA PHE A 4 -57.48 46.16 -8.40
C PHE A 4 -56.85 44.90 -7.80
N LEU A 5 -57.38 43.73 -8.17
CA LEU A 5 -56.72 42.43 -7.96
C LEU A 5 -56.66 41.72 -9.31
N HIS A 6 -55.72 42.16 -10.14
CA HIS A 6 -55.36 41.42 -11.34
C HIS A 6 -54.73 40.10 -10.89
N ARG A 7 -55.44 39.01 -11.20
CA ARG A 7 -55.02 37.62 -11.02
C ARG A 7 -53.59 37.43 -11.55
N PHE A 8 -52.63 37.25 -10.64
CA PHE A 8 -51.45 36.45 -10.96
C PHE A 8 -51.91 35.00 -11.12
N HIS A 9 -52.25 34.62 -12.35
CA HIS A 9 -52.30 33.21 -12.72
C HIS A 9 -50.88 32.66 -12.62
N PHE A 10 -50.57 32.02 -11.49
CA PHE A 10 -49.52 31.00 -11.48
C PHE A 10 -49.95 29.91 -12.46
N GLY A 11 -49.49 30.02 -13.70
CA GLY A 11 -49.58 28.94 -14.66
C GLY A 11 -48.92 27.72 -14.04
N ARG A 12 -49.70 26.65 -13.82
CA ARG A 12 -49.15 25.34 -13.48
C ARG A 12 -48.20 24.95 -14.61
N LEU A 13 -46.90 25.09 -14.36
CA LEU A 13 -45.86 24.47 -15.17
C LEU A 13 -46.08 22.95 -15.08
N SER A 14 -46.84 22.41 -16.01
CA SER A 14 -46.96 20.96 -16.22
C SER A 14 -45.62 20.49 -16.78
N LEU A 15 -44.64 20.20 -15.93
CA LEU A 15 -43.42 19.53 -16.38
C LEU A 15 -43.80 18.19 -17.01
N SER A 16 -43.36 17.98 -18.25
CA SER A 16 -43.42 16.67 -18.89
C SER A 16 -42.71 15.64 -18.01
N THR A 17 -43.17 14.39 -18.00
CA THR A 17 -42.54 13.27 -17.27
C THR A 17 -41.04 13.17 -17.60
N THR A 18 -40.65 13.44 -18.85
CA THR A 18 -39.24 13.48 -19.26
C THR A 18 -38.46 14.62 -18.60
N SER A 19 -39.07 15.81 -18.50
CA SER A 19 -38.45 16.97 -17.82
C SER A 19 -38.31 16.73 -16.33
N LEU A 20 -39.32 16.14 -15.68
CA LEU A 20 -39.24 15.76 -14.28
C LEU A 20 -38.11 14.74 -14.04
N LEU A 21 -38.03 13.70 -14.86
CA LEU A 21 -36.96 12.68 -14.78
C LEU A 21 -35.57 13.29 -14.94
N PHE A 22 -35.41 14.21 -15.89
CA PHE A 22 -34.17 14.94 -16.09
C PHE A 22 -33.80 15.80 -14.88
N CYS A 23 -34.74 16.56 -14.33
CA CYS A 23 -34.53 17.34 -13.11
C CYS A 23 -34.17 16.43 -11.93
N THR A 24 -34.86 15.30 -11.74
CA THR A 24 -34.57 14.36 -10.65
C THR A 24 -33.20 13.72 -10.80
N PHE A 25 -32.83 13.28 -12.01
CA PHE A 25 -31.52 12.72 -12.27
C PHE A 25 -30.43 13.77 -12.05
N SER A 26 -30.63 14.99 -12.53
CA SER A 26 -29.66 16.07 -12.36
C SER A 26 -29.43 16.39 -10.88
N LEU A 27 -30.50 16.44 -10.07
CA LEU A 27 -30.39 16.64 -8.63
C LEU A 27 -29.62 15.47 -7.97
N LEU A 28 -29.99 14.22 -8.26
CA LEU A 28 -29.31 13.04 -7.71
C LEU A 28 -27.83 12.98 -8.13
N TYR A 29 -27.53 13.34 -9.37
CA TYR A 29 -26.18 13.40 -9.90
C TYR A 29 -25.35 14.48 -9.20
N LEU A 30 -25.92 15.67 -8.97
CA LEU A 30 -25.29 16.73 -8.19
C LEU A 30 -25.05 16.32 -6.74
N PHE A 31 -26.03 15.67 -6.09
CA PHE A 31 -25.84 15.12 -4.74
C PHE A 31 -24.73 14.07 -4.72
N SER A 32 -24.66 13.21 -5.74
CA SER A 32 -23.62 12.19 -5.86
C SER A 32 -22.24 12.83 -6.08
N LEU A 33 -22.14 13.88 -6.92
CA LEU A 33 -20.92 14.66 -7.07
C LEU A 33 -20.46 15.28 -5.75
N CYS A 34 -21.38 15.91 -5.01
CA CYS A 34 -21.06 16.47 -3.70
C CYS A 34 -20.61 15.37 -2.73
N TYR A 35 -21.30 14.23 -2.70
CA TYR A 35 -20.91 13.10 -1.87
C TYR A 35 -19.50 12.61 -2.20
N TYR A 36 -19.18 12.34 -3.48
CA TYR A 36 -17.86 11.84 -3.86
C TYR A 36 -16.74 12.88 -3.69
N TYR A 37 -17.05 14.17 -3.80
CA TYR A 37 -16.10 15.24 -3.45
C TYR A 37 -15.65 15.16 -1.98
N PHE A 38 -16.54 14.77 -1.07
CA PHE A 38 -16.22 14.62 0.36
C PHE A 38 -15.78 13.21 0.75
N ALA A 39 -16.22 12.17 0.04
CA ALA A 39 -15.90 10.78 0.36
C ALA A 39 -14.58 10.32 -0.25
N SER A 40 -14.24 10.80 -1.46
CA SER A 40 -13.14 10.24 -2.27
C SER A 40 -11.88 11.10 -2.25
N TYR A 41 -11.81 12.13 -1.40
CA TYR A 41 -10.67 13.06 -1.39
C TYR A 41 -9.34 12.40 -0.99
N ARG A 42 -9.39 11.24 -0.29
CA ARG A 42 -8.22 10.43 0.08
C ARG A 42 -7.95 9.27 -0.89
N ASP A 43 -8.76 9.08 -1.92
CA ASP A 43 -8.57 8.02 -2.89
C ASP A 43 -7.70 8.56 -4.05
N PRO A 44 -6.42 8.14 -4.16
CA PRO A 44 -5.50 8.64 -5.19
C PRO A 44 -5.93 8.26 -6.61
N THR A 45 -6.90 7.36 -6.75
CA THR A 45 -7.44 6.87 -8.01
C THR A 45 -8.71 7.64 -8.43
N SER A 46 -9.14 8.60 -7.61
CA SER A 46 -10.33 9.44 -7.80
C SER A 46 -9.99 10.75 -8.51
N TYR A 47 -10.93 11.23 -9.32
CA TYR A 47 -10.91 12.61 -9.83
C TYR A 47 -11.02 13.64 -8.70
N PHE A 48 -11.63 13.27 -7.58
CA PHE A 48 -11.83 14.15 -6.42
C PHE A 48 -10.67 14.13 -5.43
N PHE A 49 -9.57 13.44 -5.74
CA PHE A 49 -8.38 13.40 -4.89
C PHE A 49 -7.86 14.81 -4.60
N ASP A 50 -7.66 15.12 -3.32
CA ASP A 50 -7.11 16.39 -2.89
C ASP A 50 -5.83 16.15 -2.10
N PRO A 51 -4.63 16.28 -2.73
CA PRO A 51 -3.37 15.99 -2.05
C PRO A 51 -3.14 16.87 -0.81
N LEU A 52 -3.71 18.08 -0.75
CA LEU A 52 -3.55 18.96 0.41
C LEU A 52 -4.26 18.40 1.66
N ARG A 53 -5.33 17.63 1.45
CA ARG A 53 -6.13 17.00 2.52
C ARG A 53 -5.83 15.51 2.68
N ALA A 54 -5.47 14.84 1.60
CA ALA A 54 -5.31 13.39 1.55
C ALA A 54 -4.11 12.91 2.36
N TYR A 55 -2.99 13.64 2.27
CA TYR A 55 -1.75 13.33 2.99
C TYR A 55 -1.74 13.83 4.44
N GLU A 56 -2.89 14.24 4.99
CA GLU A 56 -3.01 14.54 6.42
C GLU A 56 -2.67 13.29 7.24
N ARG A 57 -1.61 13.42 8.06
CA ARG A 57 -1.10 12.39 8.97
C ARG A 57 -1.91 12.40 10.27
N ARG A 58 -2.80 11.42 10.43
CA ARG A 58 -3.63 11.24 11.62
C ARG A 58 -3.00 10.19 12.52
N TYR A 59 -3.06 8.93 12.11
CA TYR A 59 -2.49 7.81 12.83
C TYR A 59 -0.96 7.85 12.81
N SER A 60 -0.36 8.19 11.66
CA SER A 60 1.10 8.28 11.54
C SER A 60 1.71 9.26 12.53
N SER A 61 1.09 10.43 12.74
CA SER A 61 1.60 11.44 13.69
C SER A 61 1.66 10.90 15.12
N THR A 62 0.62 10.17 15.55
CA THR A 62 0.59 9.52 16.87
C THR A 62 1.66 8.44 16.97
N ARG A 63 1.78 7.58 15.96
CA ARG A 63 2.78 6.51 15.93
C ARG A 63 4.22 7.02 15.91
N ILE A 64 4.49 8.12 15.22
CA ILE A 64 5.79 8.80 15.24
C ILE A 64 6.10 9.26 16.67
N ALA A 65 5.18 9.94 17.33
CA ALA A 65 5.39 10.41 18.70
C ALA A 65 5.62 9.26 19.71
N GLU A 66 4.87 8.15 19.58
CA GLU A 66 5.08 6.94 20.39
C GLU A 66 6.48 6.33 20.15
N ALA A 67 6.92 6.26 18.89
CA ALA A 67 8.22 5.70 18.52
C ALA A 67 9.38 6.61 18.94
N GLU A 68 9.27 7.93 18.78
CA GLU A 68 10.24 8.91 19.31
C GLU A 68 10.36 8.79 20.83
N GLY A 69 9.22 8.72 21.54
CA GLY A 69 9.20 8.51 22.99
C GLY A 69 9.87 7.20 23.43
N PHE A 70 9.72 6.13 22.65
CA PHE A 70 10.43 4.87 22.88
C PHE A 70 11.94 5.01 22.63
N LEU A 71 12.33 5.64 21.52
CA LEU A 71 13.73 5.81 21.12
C LEU A 71 14.52 6.64 22.14
N LEU A 72 13.91 7.69 22.71
CA LEU A 72 14.52 8.49 23.78
C LEU A 72 14.87 7.66 25.03
N ASN A 73 14.11 6.59 25.29
CA ASN A 73 14.32 5.70 26.43
C ASN A 73 15.13 4.44 26.08
N ALA A 74 15.53 4.26 24.82
CA ALA A 74 16.23 3.07 24.32
C ALA A 74 17.54 2.78 25.09
N SER A 75 18.18 3.83 25.60
CA SER A 75 19.42 3.75 26.39
C SER A 75 19.26 3.04 27.74
N ALA A 76 18.03 2.90 28.23
CA ALA A 76 17.69 2.21 29.49
C ALA A 76 17.09 0.81 29.25
N ILE A 77 16.90 0.41 28.00
CA ILE A 77 16.35 -0.89 27.64
C ILE A 77 17.48 -1.92 27.69
N ASN A 78 17.27 -2.98 28.45
CA ASN A 78 18.15 -4.15 28.41
C ASN A 78 17.81 -5.01 27.19
N GLN A 79 18.83 -5.55 26.53
CA GLN A 79 18.61 -6.55 25.50
C GLN A 79 17.85 -7.75 26.08
N PRO A 80 16.96 -8.40 25.29
CA PRO A 80 16.25 -9.57 25.77
C PRO A 80 17.24 -10.70 26.09
N ALA A 81 17.07 -11.37 27.23
CA ALA A 81 17.90 -12.52 27.57
C ALA A 81 17.57 -13.70 26.64
N ARG A 82 18.48 -14.02 25.71
CA ARG A 82 18.32 -15.14 24.77
C ARG A 82 19.07 -16.38 25.25
N SER A 83 18.46 -17.57 25.13
CA SER A 83 19.19 -18.82 25.31
C SER A 83 20.08 -19.11 24.10
N GLU A 84 21.18 -19.83 24.28
CA GLU A 84 22.12 -20.18 23.19
C GLU A 84 21.47 -20.91 21.99
N ASN A 85 20.40 -21.68 22.23
CA ASN A 85 19.64 -22.38 21.18
C ASN A 85 18.28 -21.73 20.86
N TRP A 86 18.12 -20.45 21.18
CA TRP A 86 16.88 -19.75 20.89
C TRP A 86 16.72 -19.55 19.38
N ILE A 87 15.58 -20.00 18.84
CA ILE A 87 15.20 -19.79 17.44
C ILE A 87 14.04 -18.79 17.43
N PRO A 88 14.19 -17.61 16.80
CA PRO A 88 13.11 -16.65 16.64
C PRO A 88 12.01 -17.20 15.73
N THR A 89 10.78 -16.71 15.90
CA THR A 89 9.72 -16.95 14.91
C THR A 89 10.00 -16.17 13.64
N ILE A 90 10.45 -14.92 13.78
CA ILE A 90 10.73 -14.02 12.66
C ILE A 90 12.08 -13.32 12.83
N CYS A 91 12.89 -13.29 11.77
CA CYS A 91 14.04 -12.40 11.67
C CYS A 91 13.65 -11.15 10.90
N VAL A 92 13.78 -9.97 11.50
CA VAL A 92 13.52 -8.69 10.88
C VAL A 92 14.86 -8.09 10.44
N GLY A 93 15.11 -8.10 9.14
CA GLY A 93 16.26 -7.47 8.51
C GLY A 93 15.93 -6.04 8.06
N ILE A 94 16.70 -5.07 8.55
CA ILE A 94 16.67 -3.68 8.09
C ILE A 94 18.07 -3.29 7.59
N ALA A 95 18.17 -2.91 6.32
CA ALA A 95 19.40 -2.36 5.76
C ALA A 95 19.29 -0.83 5.73
N THR A 96 20.33 -0.15 6.20
CA THR A 96 20.39 1.32 6.21
C THR A 96 21.70 1.80 5.60
N VAL A 97 21.61 2.87 4.82
CA VAL A 97 22.75 3.56 4.23
C VAL A 97 22.65 5.03 4.58
N ARG A 98 23.80 5.71 4.67
CA ARG A 98 23.83 7.15 4.95
C ARG A 98 22.98 7.95 3.95
N ARG A 99 21.88 8.55 4.46
CA ARG A 99 21.11 9.56 3.72
C ARG A 99 21.71 10.96 3.89
N ARG A 100 21.40 11.89 3.00
CA ARG A 100 21.86 13.30 3.10
C ARG A 100 21.14 14.12 4.16
N GLY A 101 19.90 13.73 4.44
CA GLY A 101 19.05 14.40 5.42
C GLY A 101 18.81 13.51 6.62
N GLU A 102 17.53 13.37 6.96
CA GLU A 102 17.05 12.58 8.08
C GLU A 102 17.38 11.10 7.93
N GLN A 103 17.81 10.48 9.02
CA GLN A 103 18.03 9.03 9.10
C GLN A 103 16.78 8.43 9.77
N TYR A 104 15.89 7.83 8.98
CA TYR A 104 14.61 7.32 9.48
C TYR A 104 14.73 6.01 10.27
N VAL A 105 15.85 5.30 10.14
CA VAL A 105 16.04 3.95 10.68
C VAL A 105 15.80 3.83 12.19
N GLY A 106 16.18 4.83 12.97
CA GLY A 106 15.93 4.83 14.42
C GLY A 106 14.43 4.86 14.73
N LEU A 107 13.67 5.65 13.96
CA LEU A 107 12.22 5.74 14.06
C LEU A 107 11.54 4.45 13.59
N THR A 108 12.03 3.85 12.49
CA THR A 108 11.58 2.55 11.99
C THR A 108 11.73 1.46 13.05
N LEU A 109 12.94 1.29 13.59
CA LEU A 109 13.24 0.32 14.65
C LEU A 109 12.38 0.56 15.89
N ALA A 110 12.29 1.81 16.34
CA ALA A 110 11.47 2.16 17.50
C ALA A 110 9.99 1.85 17.26
N SER A 111 9.46 2.11 16.06
CA SER A 111 8.05 1.83 15.75
C SER A 111 7.74 0.32 15.72
N LEU A 112 8.70 -0.50 15.28
CA LEU A 112 8.56 -1.96 15.26
C LEU A 112 8.55 -2.57 16.68
N LEU A 113 9.23 -1.93 17.64
CA LEU A 113 9.39 -2.42 19.00
C LEU A 113 8.42 -1.77 20.01
N ALA A 114 8.03 -0.52 19.78
CA ALA A 114 7.19 0.24 20.69
C ALA A 114 5.80 -0.39 20.82
N GLY A 115 5.46 -0.78 22.05
CA GLY A 115 4.16 -1.37 22.38
C GLY A 115 4.09 -2.89 22.22
N LEU A 116 5.19 -3.57 21.89
CA LEU A 116 5.25 -5.02 21.94
C LEU A 116 5.25 -5.53 23.39
N THR A 117 4.57 -6.63 23.61
CA THR A 117 4.71 -7.45 24.82
C THR A 117 6.07 -8.14 24.86
N GLU A 118 6.46 -8.63 26.03
CA GLU A 118 7.71 -9.40 26.18
C GLU A 118 7.71 -10.66 25.31
N ALA A 119 6.56 -11.36 25.20
CA ALA A 119 6.42 -12.53 24.34
C ALA A 119 6.59 -12.17 22.85
N GLU A 120 6.01 -11.06 22.41
CA GLU A 120 6.17 -10.57 21.03
C GLU A 120 7.60 -10.15 20.74
N ARG A 121 8.24 -9.36 21.62
CA ARG A 121 9.66 -9.00 21.48
C ARG A 121 10.54 -10.25 21.45
N ASN A 122 10.18 -11.27 22.23
CA ASN A 122 10.92 -12.53 22.28
C ASN A 122 10.77 -13.38 21.00
N SER A 123 9.72 -13.16 20.21
CA SER A 123 9.52 -13.85 18.93
C SER A 123 10.35 -13.26 17.77
N ILE A 124 10.88 -12.05 17.94
CA ILE A 124 11.58 -11.28 16.90
C ILE A 124 13.09 -11.33 17.14
N PHE A 125 13.85 -11.62 16.09
CA PHE A 125 15.28 -11.32 15.99
C PHE A 125 15.47 -10.09 15.10
N LEU A 126 16.02 -9.01 15.65
CA LEU A 126 16.19 -7.75 14.92
C LEU A 126 17.62 -7.62 14.42
N ASN A 127 17.78 -7.59 13.10
CA ASN A 127 19.07 -7.58 12.42
C ASN A 127 19.23 -6.29 11.61
N LEU A 128 20.15 -5.43 12.04
CA LEU A 128 20.41 -4.14 11.42
C LEU A 128 21.70 -4.18 10.61
N LEU A 129 21.63 -4.07 9.29
CA LEU A 129 22.80 -3.89 8.43
C LEU A 129 23.11 -2.41 8.27
N ILE A 130 24.28 -2.00 8.76
CA ILE A 130 24.88 -0.70 8.44
C ILE A 130 25.63 -0.87 7.13
N GLY A 131 24.93 -0.57 6.03
CA GLY A 131 25.41 -0.77 4.67
C GLY A 131 26.36 0.32 4.20
N ASN A 132 27.29 0.78 5.03
CA ASN A 132 28.40 1.63 4.59
C ASN A 132 29.66 0.77 4.63
N SER A 133 30.48 0.79 3.57
CA SER A 133 31.76 0.07 3.53
C SER A 133 32.63 0.41 4.74
N GLU A 134 32.62 1.68 5.13
CA GLU A 134 33.16 2.19 6.39
C GLU A 134 32.00 2.55 7.35
N PRO A 135 31.69 1.71 8.34
CA PRO A 135 30.46 1.87 9.15
C PRO A 135 30.34 3.21 9.90
N TRP A 136 31.47 3.77 10.35
CA TRP A 136 31.51 5.05 11.07
C TRP A 136 31.11 6.26 10.23
N GLU A 137 31.01 6.12 8.91
CA GLU A 137 30.46 7.18 8.06
C GLU A 137 28.94 7.33 8.20
N HIS A 138 28.25 6.29 8.67
CA HIS A 138 26.82 6.34 8.89
C HIS A 138 26.53 7.11 10.19
N PRO A 139 25.70 8.18 10.17
CA PRO A 139 25.45 9.01 11.36
C PRO A 139 24.90 8.25 12.58
N ILE A 140 24.21 7.13 12.36
CA ILE A 140 23.64 6.34 13.44
C ILE A 140 24.68 5.45 14.14
N TYR A 141 25.85 5.22 13.53
CA TYR A 141 26.80 4.23 14.02
C TYR A 141 27.24 4.50 15.47
N SER A 142 27.29 5.78 15.86
CA SER A 142 27.62 6.22 17.22
C SER A 142 26.42 6.36 18.16
N GLU A 143 25.20 6.07 17.68
CA GLU A 143 23.99 6.20 18.48
C GLU A 143 23.85 5.04 19.47
N LYS A 144 23.60 5.35 20.74
CA LYS A 144 23.53 4.33 21.79
C LYS A 144 22.42 3.30 21.56
N TRP A 145 21.32 3.68 20.91
CA TRP A 145 20.23 2.75 20.62
C TRP A 145 20.62 1.66 19.61
N VAL A 146 21.66 1.86 18.79
CA VAL A 146 22.20 0.84 17.87
C VAL A 146 22.80 -0.33 18.65
N GLU A 147 23.34 -0.07 19.84
CA GLU A 147 23.89 -1.10 20.71
C GLU A 147 22.80 -1.84 21.51
N THR A 148 21.63 -1.23 21.74
CA THR A 148 20.62 -1.77 22.66
C THR A 148 19.39 -2.35 22.00
N LEU A 149 18.92 -1.80 20.88
CA LEU A 149 17.66 -2.21 20.26
C LEU A 149 17.79 -3.45 19.35
N PRO A 150 18.74 -3.51 18.40
CA PRO A 150 18.94 -4.68 17.55
C PRO A 150 19.47 -5.86 18.37
N ASP A 151 19.07 -7.08 17.98
CA ASP A 151 19.72 -8.30 18.47
C ASP A 151 21.10 -8.49 17.78
N ARG A 152 21.27 -7.95 16.57
CA ARG A 152 22.53 -7.93 15.82
C ARG A 152 22.68 -6.65 15.00
N VAL A 153 23.92 -6.14 14.97
CA VAL A 153 24.36 -5.12 14.03
C VAL A 153 25.37 -5.75 13.07
N LEU A 154 25.04 -5.77 11.79
CA LEU A 154 25.83 -6.34 10.71
C LEU A 154 26.58 -5.22 9.97
N THR A 155 27.83 -5.50 9.61
CA THR A 155 28.72 -4.63 8.82
C THR A 155 29.51 -5.50 7.85
N TYR A 156 30.01 -4.95 6.76
CA TYR A 156 30.87 -5.73 5.85
C TYR A 156 32.23 -6.02 6.49
N GLY A 157 32.66 -7.28 6.41
CA GLY A 157 34.03 -7.66 6.73
C GLY A 157 34.99 -7.29 5.59
N GLN A 158 36.23 -6.94 5.91
CA GLN A 158 37.27 -6.73 4.88
C GLN A 158 37.63 -8.03 4.14
N ASP A 159 37.27 -9.17 4.71
CA ASP A 159 37.39 -10.50 4.14
C ASP A 159 36.20 -10.87 3.23
N ASP A 160 35.17 -10.03 3.13
CA ASP A 160 34.09 -10.21 2.16
C ASP A 160 34.67 -10.21 0.73
N PRO A 161 34.46 -11.27 -0.07
CA PRO A 161 34.97 -11.34 -1.45
C PRO A 161 34.52 -10.15 -2.32
N ASP A 162 33.39 -9.54 -1.98
CA ASP A 162 32.79 -8.43 -2.69
C ASP A 162 33.11 -7.06 -2.07
N PHE A 163 33.92 -6.98 -1.00
CA PHE A 163 34.22 -5.73 -0.28
C PHE A 163 34.71 -4.61 -1.19
N GLU A 164 35.69 -4.89 -2.04
CA GLU A 164 36.21 -3.91 -3.02
C GLU A 164 35.13 -3.49 -4.03
N ARG A 165 34.23 -4.40 -4.41
CA ARG A 165 33.12 -4.09 -5.32
C ARG A 165 32.09 -3.19 -4.64
N ILE A 166 31.78 -3.44 -3.37
CA ILE A 166 30.89 -2.61 -2.54
C ILE A 166 31.43 -1.19 -2.45
N LYS A 167 32.72 -1.04 -2.12
CA LYS A 167 33.38 0.27 -2.05
C LYS A 167 33.31 1.03 -3.37
N ASN A 168 33.60 0.35 -4.48
CA ASN A 168 33.48 0.94 -5.82
C ASN A 168 32.05 1.38 -6.16
N TRP A 169 31.03 0.63 -5.75
CA TRP A 169 29.62 1.03 -5.93
C TRP A 169 29.25 2.26 -5.11
N GLU A 170 29.75 2.36 -3.87
CA GLU A 170 29.56 3.54 -3.02
C GLU A 170 30.23 4.78 -3.61
N ASP A 171 31.53 4.68 -3.94
CA ASP A 171 32.33 5.78 -4.50
C ASP A 171 31.79 6.25 -5.85
N GLY A 172 31.32 5.31 -6.68
CA GLY A 172 30.70 5.60 -7.97
C GLY A 172 29.28 6.16 -7.89
N GLY A 173 28.66 6.19 -6.70
CA GLY A 173 27.25 6.56 -6.51
C GLY A 173 26.26 5.57 -7.13
N TRP A 174 26.70 4.33 -7.41
CA TRP A 174 25.90 3.25 -7.98
C TRP A 174 25.20 2.46 -6.88
N TYR A 175 24.18 3.07 -6.29
CA TYR A 175 23.45 2.46 -5.17
C TYR A 175 22.57 1.25 -5.56
N ARG A 176 22.29 1.01 -6.85
CA ARG A 176 21.37 -0.06 -7.28
C ARG A 176 21.88 -1.46 -6.98
N ASN A 177 23.02 -1.85 -7.58
CA ASN A 177 23.59 -3.18 -7.38
C ASN A 177 23.96 -3.41 -5.93
N LYS A 178 24.46 -2.35 -5.27
CA LYS A 178 24.72 -2.37 -3.83
C LYS A 178 23.45 -2.65 -3.03
N THR A 179 22.32 -2.00 -3.30
CA THR A 179 21.07 -2.29 -2.56
C THR A 179 20.59 -3.73 -2.74
N ILE A 180 20.82 -4.36 -3.91
CA ILE A 180 20.54 -5.78 -4.11
C ILE A 180 21.50 -6.64 -3.27
N HIS A 181 22.79 -6.30 -3.27
CA HIS A 181 23.77 -6.98 -2.42
C HIS A 181 23.39 -6.90 -0.94
N ASP A 182 23.07 -5.70 -0.44
CA ASP A 182 22.68 -5.46 0.96
C ASP A 182 21.45 -6.27 1.33
N TYR A 183 20.47 -6.30 0.44
CA TYR A 183 19.24 -7.04 0.62
C TYR A 183 19.48 -8.56 0.69
N THR A 184 20.28 -9.10 -0.23
CA THR A 184 20.56 -10.54 -0.31
C THR A 184 21.48 -11.00 0.82
N HIS A 185 22.50 -10.21 1.16
CA HIS A 185 23.40 -10.45 2.28
C HIS A 185 22.63 -10.48 3.62
N LEU A 186 21.79 -9.47 3.87
CA LEU A 186 20.98 -9.41 5.09
C LEU A 186 19.91 -10.51 5.14
N MET A 187 19.29 -10.84 4.00
CA MET A 187 18.34 -11.94 3.93
C MET A 187 19.00 -13.29 4.25
N GLN A 188 20.22 -13.51 3.75
CA GLN A 188 21.01 -14.71 4.06
C GLN A 188 21.36 -14.77 5.55
N ASP A 189 21.85 -13.67 6.13
CA ASP A 189 22.17 -13.63 7.56
C ASP A 189 20.93 -13.87 8.45
N CYS A 190 19.78 -13.33 8.04
CA CYS A 190 18.51 -13.63 8.69
C CYS A 190 18.07 -15.09 8.51
N TYR A 191 18.29 -15.67 7.32
CA TYR A 191 18.03 -17.10 7.08
C TYR A 191 18.87 -17.97 8.02
N ASP A 192 20.12 -17.61 8.28
CA ASP A 192 21.02 -18.42 9.11
C ASP A 192 20.64 -18.44 10.61
N THR A 193 19.76 -17.54 11.05
CA THR A 193 19.18 -17.56 12.42
C THR A 193 18.24 -18.75 12.69
N GLY A 194 17.78 -19.44 11.65
CA GLY A 194 16.81 -20.52 11.78
C GLY A 194 15.35 -20.07 11.86
N ALA A 195 15.06 -18.77 11.74
CA ALA A 195 13.71 -18.22 11.79
C ALA A 195 12.74 -18.89 10.78
N GLU A 196 11.47 -19.07 11.16
CA GLU A 196 10.41 -19.56 10.25
C GLU A 196 10.11 -18.54 9.15
N TYR A 197 10.21 -17.25 9.49
CA TYR A 197 9.97 -16.15 8.58
C TYR A 197 11.12 -15.14 8.59
N VAL A 198 11.37 -14.50 7.45
CA VAL A 198 12.30 -13.36 7.33
C VAL A 198 11.52 -12.15 6.83
N ALA A 199 11.41 -11.12 7.65
CA ALA A 199 10.85 -9.82 7.26
C ALA A 199 11.99 -8.91 6.78
N MET A 200 11.93 -8.49 5.53
CA MET A 200 12.80 -7.45 4.99
C MET A 200 12.04 -6.14 5.04
N ILE A 201 12.53 -5.19 5.84
CA ILE A 201 11.87 -3.90 6.11
C ILE A 201 12.81 -2.76 5.72
N GLU A 202 12.32 -1.79 4.95
CA GLU A 202 13.08 -0.59 4.60
C GLU A 202 13.25 0.34 5.81
N ASP A 203 14.35 1.09 5.83
CA ASP A 203 14.77 1.95 6.93
C ASP A 203 13.91 3.20 7.12
N ASP A 204 12.94 3.48 6.24
CA ASP A 204 12.03 4.62 6.28
C ASP A 204 10.55 4.23 6.34
N THR A 205 10.24 3.30 7.25
CA THR A 205 8.90 2.77 7.45
C THR A 205 8.40 2.98 8.87
N LEU A 206 7.09 3.01 9.05
CA LEU A 206 6.41 3.20 10.31
C LEU A 206 5.42 2.04 10.52
N ALA A 207 5.63 1.26 11.57
CA ALA A 207 4.77 0.13 11.89
C ALA A 207 3.53 0.56 12.71
N VAL A 208 2.40 -0.09 12.42
CA VAL A 208 1.24 -0.04 13.32
C VAL A 208 1.61 -0.59 14.69
N LYS A 209 0.93 -0.11 15.72
CA LYS A 209 1.10 -0.62 17.08
C LYS A 209 0.75 -2.11 17.13
N GLY A 210 1.67 -2.93 17.66
CA GLY A 210 1.46 -4.38 17.77
C GLY A 210 1.41 -5.11 16.42
N TRP A 211 2.13 -4.64 15.41
CA TRP A 211 2.11 -5.18 14.03
C TRP A 211 2.38 -6.68 13.90
N ILE A 212 3.13 -7.28 14.83
CA ILE A 212 3.60 -8.66 14.71
C ILE A 212 2.44 -9.68 14.79
N ALA A 213 1.49 -9.48 15.69
CA ALA A 213 0.35 -10.38 15.85
C ALA A 213 -0.53 -10.46 14.57
N PRO A 214 -1.00 -9.34 13.96
CA PRO A 214 -1.73 -9.40 12.71
C PRO A 214 -0.87 -9.87 11.52
N ALA A 215 0.44 -9.63 11.54
CA ALA A 215 1.33 -10.15 10.50
C ALA A 215 1.42 -11.69 10.55
N LEU A 216 1.63 -12.28 11.74
CA LEU A 216 1.66 -13.73 11.93
C LEU A 216 0.29 -14.36 11.61
N GLN A 217 -0.81 -13.74 12.02
CA GLN A 217 -2.16 -14.20 11.67
C GLN A 217 -2.37 -14.20 10.14
N ALA A 218 -1.90 -13.18 9.44
CA ALA A 218 -1.99 -13.12 7.99
C ALA A 218 -1.14 -14.23 7.33
N LEU A 219 0.05 -14.51 7.86
CA LEU A 219 0.91 -15.61 7.38
C LEU A 219 0.24 -16.99 7.57
N ASP A 220 -0.43 -17.21 8.69
CA ASP A 220 -1.20 -18.45 8.93
C ASP A 220 -2.32 -18.62 7.88
N ILE A 221 -3.05 -17.54 7.58
CA ILE A 221 -4.08 -17.54 6.52
C ILE A 221 -3.47 -17.85 5.15
N VAL A 222 -2.29 -17.29 4.83
CA VAL A 222 -1.59 -17.62 3.57
C VAL A 222 -1.24 -19.10 3.55
N LYS A 223 -0.63 -19.62 4.62
CA LYS A 223 -0.21 -21.02 4.74
C LYS A 223 -1.38 -21.99 4.54
N GLU A 224 -2.53 -21.69 5.13
CA GLU A 224 -3.77 -22.45 4.95
C GLU A 224 -4.28 -22.42 3.50
N ARG A 225 -4.22 -21.26 2.83
CA ARG A 225 -4.69 -21.10 1.44
C ARG A 225 -3.76 -21.70 0.41
N THR A 226 -2.45 -21.66 0.66
CA THR A 226 -1.46 -22.13 -0.30
C THR A 226 -1.26 -23.63 -0.24
N ALA A 227 -1.44 -24.28 0.92
CA ALA A 227 -1.24 -25.71 1.14
C ALA A 227 0.10 -26.27 0.58
N ASN A 228 0.17 -26.53 -0.73
CA ASN A 228 1.32 -27.04 -1.48
C ASN A 228 1.87 -26.07 -2.56
N GLU A 229 1.20 -24.95 -2.84
CA GLU A 229 1.66 -23.94 -3.79
C GLU A 229 2.76 -23.08 -3.18
N ARG A 230 3.81 -22.82 -3.96
CA ARG A 230 4.90 -21.94 -3.52
C ARG A 230 4.45 -20.49 -3.62
N TRP A 231 4.62 -19.77 -2.53
CA TRP A 231 4.41 -18.32 -2.47
C TRP A 231 5.69 -17.64 -2.01
N MET A 232 5.85 -16.40 -2.45
CA MET A 232 7.09 -15.65 -2.31
C MET A 232 7.14 -14.85 -1.01
N TYR A 233 6.14 -14.01 -0.76
CA TYR A 233 6.08 -13.20 0.45
C TYR A 233 4.65 -12.78 0.81
N LEU A 234 4.50 -12.29 2.04
CA LEU A 234 3.40 -11.45 2.50
C LEU A 234 3.89 -10.00 2.57
N ARG A 235 3.20 -9.12 1.87
CA ARG A 235 3.49 -7.68 1.84
C ARG A 235 2.76 -6.97 2.97
N LEU A 236 3.51 -6.17 3.72
CA LEU A 236 3.03 -5.39 4.85
C LEU A 236 2.71 -3.93 4.49
N PHE A 237 3.18 -3.47 3.33
CA PHE A 237 2.91 -2.14 2.78
C PHE A 237 2.64 -2.22 1.29
N TYR A 238 1.61 -1.54 0.79
CA TYR A 238 1.40 -1.31 -0.63
C TYR A 238 0.91 0.12 -0.86
N ALA A 239 1.28 0.70 -2.00
CA ALA A 239 0.83 2.03 -2.39
C ALA A 239 -0.58 1.98 -2.99
N ASP A 240 -1.49 2.83 -2.51
CA ASP A 240 -2.89 2.85 -2.93
C ASP A 240 -3.08 3.41 -4.36
N ASP A 241 -2.14 4.24 -4.83
CA ASP A 241 -2.15 4.85 -6.17
C ASP A 241 -2.11 3.82 -7.31
N LEU A 242 -1.45 2.69 -7.10
CA LEU A 242 -1.37 1.59 -8.07
C LEU A 242 -2.64 0.73 -8.12
N LEU A 243 -3.51 0.83 -7.12
CA LEU A 243 -4.70 -0.02 -7.02
C LEU A 243 -5.93 0.56 -7.73
N GLY A 244 -5.72 1.51 -8.66
CA GLY A 244 -6.76 2.20 -9.41
C GLY A 244 -7.33 1.47 -10.62
N TRP A 245 -7.99 2.25 -11.47
CA TRP A 245 -8.49 1.82 -12.77
C TRP A 245 -7.32 1.66 -13.75
N ASN A 246 -6.68 0.50 -13.69
CA ASN A 246 -5.44 0.23 -14.42
C ASN A 246 -5.69 0.10 -15.92
N SER A 247 -4.86 0.77 -16.71
CA SER A 247 -5.05 0.89 -18.16
C SER A 247 -5.00 -0.45 -18.87
N GLU A 248 -4.26 -1.43 -18.32
CA GLU A 248 -4.10 -2.77 -18.85
C GLU A 248 -5.42 -3.57 -18.83
N GLU A 249 -6.35 -3.20 -17.93
CA GLU A 249 -7.63 -3.88 -17.72
C GLU A 249 -8.80 -3.14 -18.40
N TRP A 250 -8.53 -2.14 -19.25
CA TRP A 250 -9.55 -1.37 -19.97
C TRP A 250 -10.59 -2.20 -20.73
N PRO A 251 -10.25 -3.36 -21.38
CA PRO A 251 -11.24 -4.14 -22.09
C PRO A 251 -12.28 -4.74 -21.14
N ILE A 252 -11.85 -5.12 -19.93
CA ILE A 252 -12.73 -5.67 -18.89
C ILE A 252 -13.68 -4.58 -18.40
N TYR A 253 -13.16 -3.39 -18.12
CA TYR A 253 -13.96 -2.24 -17.69
C TYR A 253 -15.02 -1.85 -18.73
N LEU A 254 -14.63 -1.82 -20.00
CA LEU A 254 -15.53 -1.53 -21.11
C LEU A 254 -16.60 -2.63 -21.26
N ALA A 255 -16.21 -3.91 -21.18
CA ALA A 255 -17.14 -5.03 -21.29
C ALA A 255 -18.22 -4.98 -20.19
N TRP A 256 -17.84 -4.75 -18.93
CA TRP A 256 -18.80 -4.62 -17.83
C TRP A 256 -19.68 -3.38 -17.95
N SER A 257 -19.10 -2.24 -18.35
CA SER A 257 -19.84 -1.01 -18.60
C SER A 257 -20.90 -1.20 -19.69
N PHE A 258 -20.52 -1.89 -20.79
CA PHE A 258 -21.42 -2.23 -21.88
C PHE A 258 -22.49 -3.25 -21.46
N ALA A 259 -22.12 -4.26 -20.68
CA ALA A 259 -23.06 -5.26 -20.18
C ALA A 259 -24.14 -4.64 -19.27
N ILE A 260 -23.74 -3.78 -18.33
CA ILE A 260 -24.67 -3.03 -17.46
C ILE A 260 -25.57 -2.12 -18.30
N TRP A 261 -24.98 -1.37 -19.24
CA TRP A 261 -25.73 -0.52 -20.16
C TRP A 261 -26.77 -1.30 -20.97
N ALA A 262 -26.36 -2.41 -21.60
CA ALA A 262 -27.23 -3.24 -22.40
C ALA A 262 -28.35 -3.86 -21.55
N LEU A 263 -28.02 -4.39 -20.37
CA LEU A 263 -28.98 -4.99 -19.44
C LEU A 263 -30.06 -3.98 -19.03
N LEU A 264 -29.67 -2.78 -18.60
CA LEU A 264 -30.61 -1.73 -18.18
C LEU A 264 -31.48 -1.27 -19.35
N THR A 265 -30.90 -1.05 -20.53
CA THR A 265 -31.64 -0.62 -21.73
C THR A 265 -32.61 -1.68 -22.22
N VAL A 266 -32.20 -2.95 -22.29
CA VAL A 266 -33.07 -4.07 -22.65
C VAL A 266 -34.21 -4.21 -21.65
N THR A 267 -33.93 -4.08 -20.35
CA THR A 267 -34.94 -4.14 -19.29
C THR A 267 -35.98 -3.04 -19.45
N MET A 268 -35.56 -1.78 -19.71
CA MET A 268 -36.50 -0.68 -19.98
C MET A 268 -37.37 -0.93 -21.22
N VAL A 269 -36.77 -1.42 -22.31
CA VAL A 269 -37.50 -1.73 -23.55
C VAL A 269 -38.47 -2.89 -23.35
N ALA A 270 -38.06 -3.95 -22.66
CA ALA A 270 -38.88 -5.11 -22.34
C ALA A 270 -40.05 -4.71 -21.43
N ALA A 271 -39.79 -3.95 -20.36
CA ALA A 271 -40.82 -3.44 -19.45
C ALA A 271 -41.86 -2.61 -20.21
N LYS A 272 -41.43 -1.72 -21.10
CA LYS A 272 -42.37 -0.95 -21.96
C LYS A 272 -43.19 -1.83 -22.90
N ARG A 273 -42.62 -2.94 -23.40
CA ARG A 273 -43.33 -3.89 -24.26
C ARG A 273 -44.32 -4.77 -23.50
N VAL A 274 -44.03 -5.11 -22.25
CA VAL A 274 -44.90 -5.94 -21.39
C VAL A 274 -46.01 -5.08 -20.78
N PHE A 275 -45.68 -3.94 -20.18
CA PHE A 275 -46.60 -3.07 -19.46
C PHE A 275 -47.09 -1.89 -20.33
N LYS A 276 -47.54 -2.18 -21.56
CA LYS A 276 -47.90 -1.15 -22.55
C LYS A 276 -48.96 -0.16 -22.07
N HIS A 277 -49.93 -0.63 -21.29
CA HIS A 277 -51.04 0.19 -20.81
C HIS A 277 -50.59 1.10 -19.65
N GLU A 278 -49.88 0.54 -18.68
CA GLU A 278 -49.35 1.26 -17.50
C GLU A 278 -48.27 2.29 -17.89
N LEU A 279 -47.38 1.96 -18.83
CA LEU A 279 -46.27 2.82 -19.28
C LEU A 279 -46.60 3.62 -20.54
N LYS A 280 -47.89 3.78 -20.88
CA LYS A 280 -48.33 4.49 -22.09
C LYS A 280 -47.86 5.95 -22.12
N THR A 281 -47.76 6.58 -20.95
CA THR A 281 -47.29 7.96 -20.77
C THR A 281 -45.76 8.08 -20.77
N PHE A 282 -45.00 6.98 -20.79
CA PHE A 282 -43.54 6.98 -20.80
C PHE A 282 -43.02 7.02 -22.25
N PRO A 283 -42.55 8.17 -22.78
CA PRO A 283 -42.21 8.29 -24.19
C PRO A 283 -40.93 7.53 -24.53
N ALA A 284 -40.79 7.11 -25.80
CA ALA A 284 -39.60 6.38 -26.24
C ALA A 284 -38.33 7.24 -26.16
N SER A 285 -38.47 8.56 -26.30
CA SER A 285 -37.38 9.53 -26.08
C SER A 285 -36.80 9.45 -24.67
N THR A 286 -37.59 9.13 -23.64
CA THR A 286 -37.08 8.95 -22.28
C THR A 286 -36.15 7.74 -22.19
N ILE A 287 -36.47 6.63 -22.85
CA ILE A 287 -35.59 5.45 -22.89
C ILE A 287 -34.25 5.82 -23.54
N TRP A 288 -34.28 6.56 -24.65
CA TRP A 288 -33.08 7.04 -25.32
C TRP A 288 -32.25 7.98 -24.43
N ILE A 289 -32.88 8.92 -23.73
CA ILE A 289 -32.19 9.83 -22.80
C ILE A 289 -31.53 9.05 -21.66
N ILE A 290 -32.24 8.12 -21.03
CA ILE A 290 -31.68 7.31 -19.94
C ILE A 290 -30.50 6.46 -20.48
N SER A 291 -30.71 5.80 -21.62
CA SER A 291 -29.70 4.93 -22.25
C SER A 291 -28.46 5.67 -22.72
N CYS A 292 -28.60 6.85 -23.32
CA CYS A 292 -27.49 7.56 -23.98
C CYS A 292 -26.89 8.68 -23.11
N VAL A 293 -27.56 9.10 -22.04
CA VAL A 293 -27.09 10.19 -21.18
C VAL A 293 -26.96 9.73 -19.74
N PHE A 294 -28.03 9.24 -19.10
CA PHE A 294 -28.00 8.99 -17.65
C PHE A 294 -27.11 7.81 -17.28
N ILE A 295 -27.22 6.69 -18.01
CA ILE A 295 -26.39 5.51 -17.76
C ILE A 295 -24.91 5.83 -18.03
N PRO A 296 -24.51 6.39 -19.18
CA PRO A 296 -23.11 6.79 -19.39
C PRO A 296 -22.60 7.80 -18.36
N ALA A 297 -23.40 8.78 -17.95
CA ALA A 297 -23.01 9.74 -16.90
C ALA A 297 -22.80 9.05 -15.54
N ALA A 298 -23.67 8.12 -15.15
CA ALA A 298 -23.51 7.36 -13.92
C ALA A 298 -22.27 6.44 -13.96
N ILE A 299 -22.00 5.81 -15.10
CA ILE A 299 -20.78 5.02 -15.32
C ILE A 299 -19.55 5.93 -15.21
N ALA A 300 -19.55 7.09 -15.87
CA ALA A 300 -18.45 8.05 -15.78
C ALA A 300 -18.21 8.49 -14.32
N LEU A 301 -19.28 8.78 -13.58
CA LEU A 301 -19.17 9.14 -12.17
C LEU A 301 -18.59 8.01 -11.31
N HIS A 302 -18.94 6.74 -11.60
CA HIS A 302 -18.36 5.58 -10.91
C HIS A 302 -16.84 5.50 -11.09
N PHE A 303 -16.34 5.71 -12.30
CA PHE A 303 -14.89 5.77 -12.55
C PHE A 303 -14.25 7.00 -11.90
N MET A 304 -14.89 8.17 -12.03
CA MET A 304 -14.41 9.42 -11.42
C MET A 304 -14.35 9.37 -9.89
N ALA A 305 -15.23 8.60 -9.24
CA ALA A 305 -15.21 8.43 -7.79
C ALA A 305 -13.92 7.74 -7.29
N GLY A 306 -13.23 6.99 -8.15
CA GLY A 306 -12.03 6.25 -7.79
C GLY A 306 -12.34 4.84 -7.29
N LYS A 307 -11.46 3.91 -7.64
CA LYS A 307 -11.65 2.47 -7.40
C LYS A 307 -11.63 2.14 -5.93
N GLN A 308 -10.75 2.75 -5.14
CA GLN A 308 -10.63 2.44 -3.71
C GLN A 308 -11.84 2.96 -2.90
N THR A 309 -12.53 3.98 -3.41
CA THR A 309 -13.77 4.51 -2.83
C THR A 309 -14.96 3.61 -3.14
N VAL A 310 -15.10 3.18 -4.41
CA VAL A 310 -16.27 2.39 -4.82
C VAL A 310 -16.12 0.91 -4.54
N TRP A 311 -14.91 0.36 -4.67
CA TRP A 311 -14.57 -1.05 -4.48
C TRP A 311 -13.30 -1.19 -3.63
N PRO A 312 -13.38 -0.83 -2.33
CA PRO A 312 -12.25 -1.01 -1.43
C PRO A 312 -11.91 -2.49 -1.27
N MET A 313 -10.60 -2.80 -1.20
CA MET A 313 -10.19 -4.14 -0.75
C MET A 313 -10.71 -4.39 0.66
N SER A 314 -11.40 -5.50 0.88
CA SER A 314 -11.89 -5.87 2.20
C SER A 314 -10.72 -6.16 3.15
N PRO A 315 -10.86 -5.97 4.47
CA PRO A 315 -9.86 -6.45 5.43
C PRO A 315 -9.59 -7.95 5.27
N GLY A 316 -8.34 -8.36 5.47
CA GLY A 316 -7.87 -9.73 5.34
C GLY A 316 -6.64 -9.86 4.43
N VAL A 317 -6.41 -11.07 3.94
CA VAL A 317 -5.26 -11.39 3.08
C VAL A 317 -5.72 -11.57 1.63
N HIS A 318 -5.00 -10.93 0.70
CA HIS A 318 -5.32 -10.91 -0.73
C HIS A 318 -4.11 -11.27 -1.56
N GLU A 319 -4.33 -12.00 -2.65
CA GLU A 319 -3.32 -12.17 -3.68
C GLU A 319 -3.06 -10.82 -4.35
N MET A 320 -1.78 -10.45 -4.49
CA MET A 320 -1.35 -9.18 -5.06
C MET A 320 -0.20 -9.41 -6.05
N ASN A 321 -0.47 -10.25 -7.05
CA ASN A 321 0.47 -10.57 -8.12
C ASN A 321 0.67 -9.44 -9.14
N ARG A 322 -0.19 -8.41 -9.13
CA ARG A 322 -0.11 -7.25 -10.02
C ARG A 322 -0.44 -6.00 -9.25
N TYR A 323 -0.03 -4.85 -9.80
CA TYR A 323 -0.34 -3.52 -9.25
C TYR A 323 0.12 -3.36 -7.81
N GLY A 324 1.11 -4.17 -7.47
CA GLY A 324 1.78 -4.17 -6.22
C GLY A 324 3.07 -3.43 -6.38
N CYS A 325 3.34 -2.45 -5.54
CA CYS A 325 4.68 -1.92 -5.41
C CYS A 325 5.20 -1.97 -4.00
N CYS A 326 6.52 -2.14 -4.08
CA CYS A 326 7.55 -1.60 -3.24
C CYS A 326 7.94 -2.52 -2.08
N SER A 327 9.21 -2.44 -1.71
CA SER A 327 9.88 -3.38 -0.81
C SER A 327 9.90 -2.92 0.65
N GLN A 328 9.06 -1.93 1.03
CA GLN A 328 9.03 -1.34 2.38
C GLN A 328 8.87 -2.39 3.47
N GLY A 329 8.09 -3.44 3.23
CA GLY A 329 7.99 -4.56 4.15
C GLY A 329 7.47 -5.80 3.48
N LEU A 330 8.34 -6.79 3.34
CA LEU A 330 8.04 -8.09 2.76
C LEU A 330 8.44 -9.19 3.74
N VAL A 331 7.52 -10.11 4.05
CA VAL A 331 7.78 -11.26 4.92
C VAL A 331 7.83 -12.54 4.10
N PHE A 332 9.01 -13.16 4.05
CA PHE A 332 9.30 -14.36 3.30
C PHE A 332 9.19 -15.60 4.21
N PRO A 333 8.54 -16.68 3.76
CA PRO A 333 8.65 -17.96 4.43
C PRO A 333 10.06 -18.53 4.21
N ARG A 334 10.66 -19.12 5.25
CA ARG A 334 12.00 -19.71 5.17
C ARG A 334 12.21 -20.60 3.93
N SER A 335 11.18 -21.37 3.56
CA SER A 335 11.23 -22.36 2.48
C SER A 335 11.46 -21.79 1.06
N ILE A 336 11.29 -20.48 0.83
CA ILE A 336 11.52 -19.87 -0.48
C ILE A 336 12.89 -19.18 -0.59
N ILE A 337 13.51 -18.84 0.53
CA ILE A 337 14.63 -17.90 0.59
C ILE A 337 15.84 -18.39 -0.21
N LEU A 338 16.28 -19.63 -0.02
CA LEU A 338 17.43 -20.16 -0.77
C LEU A 338 17.19 -20.23 -2.27
N ASP A 339 15.95 -20.56 -2.68
CA ASP A 339 15.59 -20.61 -4.10
C ASP A 339 15.51 -19.21 -4.73
N PHE A 340 15.05 -18.23 -3.96
CA PHE A 340 15.09 -16.82 -4.35
C PHE A 340 16.53 -16.35 -4.49
N LEU A 341 17.37 -16.52 -3.47
CA LEU A 341 18.77 -16.11 -3.47
C LEU A 341 19.55 -16.73 -4.64
N ALA A 342 19.32 -18.01 -4.96
CA ALA A 342 19.93 -18.68 -6.10
C ALA A 342 19.58 -18.08 -7.48
N ARG A 343 18.50 -17.29 -7.57
CA ARG A 343 18.03 -16.60 -8.79
C ARG A 343 18.34 -15.12 -8.80
N THR A 344 18.91 -14.58 -7.73
CA THR A 344 19.30 -13.17 -7.66
C THR A 344 20.54 -12.93 -8.53
N ASP A 345 20.54 -11.79 -9.23
CA ASP A 345 21.63 -11.39 -10.12
C ASP A 345 22.08 -9.97 -9.78
N LEU A 346 23.28 -9.88 -9.21
CA LEU A 346 23.94 -8.63 -8.79
C LEU A 346 24.44 -7.78 -9.97
N THR A 347 24.39 -8.32 -11.20
CA THR A 347 24.83 -7.62 -12.42
C THR A 347 23.70 -6.92 -13.17
N THR A 348 22.46 -6.99 -12.64
CA THR A 348 21.30 -6.34 -13.24
C THR A 348 21.25 -4.84 -12.93
N ASP A 349 20.61 -4.07 -13.81
CA ASP A 349 20.31 -2.64 -13.61
C ASP A 349 19.02 -2.40 -12.78
N TRP A 350 18.55 -3.43 -12.06
CA TRP A 350 17.25 -3.40 -11.38
C TRP A 350 17.32 -2.77 -9.99
N LEU A 351 16.16 -2.36 -9.48
CA LEU A 351 15.94 -2.08 -8.07
C LEU A 351 15.48 -3.37 -7.38
N VAL A 352 15.64 -3.44 -6.06
CA VAL A 352 15.26 -4.62 -5.25
C VAL A 352 13.81 -5.05 -5.49
N ASP A 353 12.88 -4.10 -5.47
CA ASP A 353 11.45 -4.33 -5.75
C ASP A 353 11.25 -4.98 -7.13
N MET A 354 11.84 -4.43 -8.18
CA MET A 354 11.77 -4.98 -9.54
C MET A 354 12.38 -6.37 -9.65
N MET A 355 13.51 -6.62 -8.99
CA MET A 355 14.16 -7.93 -8.97
C MET A 355 13.26 -8.99 -8.31
N VAL A 356 12.72 -8.66 -7.14
CA VAL A 356 11.82 -9.55 -6.40
C VAL A 356 10.58 -9.89 -7.23
N GLU A 357 9.90 -8.90 -7.82
CA GLU A 357 8.72 -9.14 -8.66
C GLU A 357 9.05 -9.97 -9.90
N LYS A 358 10.15 -9.67 -10.58
CA LYS A 358 10.52 -10.37 -11.82
C LYS A 358 10.90 -11.83 -11.57
N ILE A 359 11.60 -12.13 -10.48
CA ILE A 359 11.88 -13.52 -10.09
C ILE A 359 10.56 -14.23 -9.78
N ALA A 360 9.67 -13.59 -9.01
CA ALA A 360 8.37 -14.19 -8.68
C ALA A 360 7.52 -14.46 -9.93
N ASP A 361 7.45 -13.53 -10.88
CA ASP A 361 6.71 -13.71 -12.13
C ASP A 361 7.31 -14.83 -13.01
N ASN A 362 8.64 -14.89 -13.12
CA ASN A 362 9.32 -15.93 -13.91
C ASN A 362 9.09 -17.33 -13.35
N GLU A 363 9.06 -17.47 -12.02
CA GLU A 363 8.89 -18.75 -11.33
C GLU A 363 7.42 -19.09 -11.04
N GLY A 364 6.50 -18.15 -11.31
CA GLY A 364 5.08 -18.31 -10.99
C GLY A 364 4.80 -18.34 -9.48
N TRP A 365 5.61 -17.66 -8.67
CA TRP A 365 5.41 -17.59 -7.22
C TRP A 365 4.38 -16.53 -6.84
N THR A 366 3.36 -16.97 -6.09
CA THR A 366 2.27 -16.11 -5.64
C THR A 366 2.75 -15.12 -4.58
N ARG A 367 2.27 -13.88 -4.65
CA ARG A 367 2.56 -12.82 -3.69
C ARG A 367 1.26 -12.40 -3.01
N TRP A 368 1.33 -12.23 -1.70
CA TRP A 368 0.18 -11.89 -0.87
C TRP A 368 0.36 -10.51 -0.23
N ALA A 369 -0.72 -9.87 0.14
CA ALA A 369 -0.73 -8.63 0.91
C ALA A 369 -1.77 -8.69 2.04
N VAL A 370 -1.44 -8.10 3.19
CA VAL A 370 -2.38 -7.92 4.29
C VAL A 370 -3.08 -6.56 4.18
N VAL A 371 -4.38 -6.56 4.42
CA VAL A 371 -5.24 -5.36 4.38
C VAL A 371 -5.97 -5.24 5.73
N PRO A 372 -5.96 -4.07 6.39
CA PRO A 372 -5.19 -2.86 6.04
C PRO A 372 -3.67 -3.06 6.15
N SER A 373 -2.92 -2.14 5.52
CA SER A 373 -1.45 -2.11 5.56
C SER A 373 -0.94 -2.08 7.01
N LEU A 374 0.10 -2.86 7.32
CA LEU A 374 0.71 -2.90 8.66
C LEU A 374 1.93 -1.97 8.79
N LEU A 375 2.46 -1.49 7.67
CA LEU A 375 3.50 -0.47 7.61
C LEU A 375 3.02 0.73 6.79
N GLN A 376 3.71 1.86 6.97
CA GLN A 376 3.57 3.08 6.18
C GLN A 376 4.95 3.61 5.83
N HIS A 377 5.13 4.07 4.60
CA HIS A 377 6.36 4.77 4.21
C HIS A 377 6.36 6.19 4.77
N ILE A 378 7.49 6.61 5.36
CA ILE A 378 7.63 7.94 5.97
C ILE A 378 8.80 8.74 5.39
N GLY A 379 9.57 8.15 4.48
CA GLY A 379 10.75 8.76 3.87
C GLY A 379 10.38 9.88 2.90
N ALA A 380 10.76 11.12 3.20
CA ALA A 380 10.58 12.24 2.26
C ALA A 380 11.69 12.36 1.21
N THR A 381 12.77 11.58 1.37
CA THR A 381 13.94 11.51 0.49
C THR A 381 14.37 10.07 0.30
N SER A 382 14.70 9.68 -0.92
CA SER A 382 15.01 8.28 -1.27
C SER A 382 16.48 7.96 -1.02
N SER A 383 16.77 6.78 -0.45
CA SER A 383 18.12 6.22 -0.38
C SER A 383 18.62 5.68 -1.74
N LYS A 384 17.73 5.56 -2.74
CA LYS A 384 18.02 5.01 -4.09
C LYS A 384 18.68 6.03 -5.05
N GLY A 385 18.95 7.26 -4.61
CA GLY A 385 19.68 8.28 -5.37
C GLY A 385 18.82 9.43 -5.93
N TYR A 386 19.43 10.32 -6.72
CA TYR A 386 18.78 11.51 -7.27
C TYR A 386 17.61 11.18 -8.21
N GLY A 387 16.50 11.91 -8.07
CA GLY A 387 15.32 11.81 -8.94
C GLY A 387 14.19 10.93 -8.41
N PHE A 388 14.39 10.27 -7.25
CA PHE A 388 13.36 9.41 -6.62
C PHE A 388 12.62 10.09 -5.45
N ASP A 389 12.94 11.34 -5.11
CA ASP A 389 12.35 12.05 -3.98
C ASP A 389 10.87 12.39 -4.19
N ASP A 390 10.47 12.72 -5.42
CA ASP A 390 9.07 12.99 -5.75
C ASP A 390 8.22 11.73 -5.61
N SER A 391 8.73 10.58 -6.07
CA SER A 391 8.07 9.28 -5.87
C SER A 391 8.02 8.88 -4.41
N ALA A 392 9.09 9.09 -3.64
CA ALA A 392 9.13 8.75 -2.21
C ALA A 392 8.03 9.47 -1.43
N ARG A 393 7.73 10.72 -1.78
CA ARG A 393 6.68 11.50 -1.11
C ARG A 393 5.26 11.04 -1.41
N THR A 394 5.05 10.30 -2.51
CA THR A 394 3.72 9.84 -2.93
C THR A 394 3.48 8.37 -2.59
N LEU A 395 4.51 7.62 -2.16
CA LEU A 395 4.36 6.26 -1.67
C LEU A 395 3.59 6.28 -0.35
N TRP A 396 2.28 6.06 -0.44
CA TRP A 396 1.39 6.24 0.71
C TRP A 396 0.25 5.24 0.70
N ASN A 397 -0.09 4.76 1.90
CA ASN A 397 -1.27 3.96 2.12
C ASN A 397 -2.28 4.79 2.92
N PHE A 398 -3.32 5.29 2.25
CA PHE A 398 -4.27 6.22 2.87
C PHE A 398 -5.10 5.54 3.97
N ARG A 399 -5.27 4.22 3.90
CA ARG A 399 -5.95 3.43 4.94
C ARG A 399 -5.12 3.23 6.20
N PHE A 400 -3.80 3.38 6.13
CA PHE A 400 -2.96 3.38 7.34
C PHE A 400 -3.36 4.53 8.28
N GLU A 401 -3.87 5.63 7.73
CA GLU A 401 -4.35 6.78 8.53
C GLU A 401 -5.71 6.57 9.18
N GLU A 402 -6.36 5.43 8.95
CA GLU A 402 -7.67 5.07 9.50
C GLU A 402 -7.59 4.13 10.72
N TYR A 403 -6.38 3.70 11.12
CA TYR A 403 -6.20 2.93 12.35
C TYR A 403 -6.65 3.74 13.59
N PRO A 404 -7.19 3.08 14.62
CA PRO A 404 -7.56 3.75 15.86
C PRO A 404 -6.30 4.23 16.60
N TYR A 405 -6.33 5.49 17.07
CA TYR A 405 -5.27 6.12 17.87
C TYR A 405 -5.79 6.69 19.18
#